data_AF-A0A1I6K7A9-F1
#
_entry.id   AF-A0A1I6K7A9-F1
#
_cell.length_a   1.000
_cell.length_b   1.000
_cell.length_c   1.000
_cell.angle_alpha   90.00
_cell.angle_beta   90.00
_cell.angle_gamma   90.00
#
_symmetry.space_group_name_H-M   'P 1'
#
loop_
_entity.id
_entity.type
_entity.pdbx_description
1 polymer ?
#
loop_
_entity_poly.entity_id
_entity_poly.type
_entity_poly.pdbx_seq_one_letter_code
_entity_poly.pdbx_strand_id
1 'polypeptide(L)'
;MSPDPDSPLGPEDISRALAREADAGAGRPVDLDAVLRASRAQRHRRRRAVVGVTASVAGLLVVGALAFGVGSLGGGVSTTAGSSADSAESASEPASEDAGTGHGPAFVAPQDGEQFGTDGLVVGPDALNRCGGPVAPATRASDGPLTAAVLTPIDPVAPGEQGVVRVRVSNTGTAVVEGSVREEPSITVSDAGTTVWHPAASIGDGVVPVQLAPGEHVDLQGGFAAASCTAADEQDGTIAAALPPLAPGAYELSAVVSFIASAGDDATFVVSPTVPLTVR
;
A
#
# COMPACT_ATOMS: atom_id res chain seq x y z
N MET A 1 60.17 4.07 -20.56
CA MET A 1 59.35 5.20 -21.04
C MET A 1 57.96 5.00 -20.44
N SER A 2 57.67 5.68 -19.34
CA SER A 2 56.35 5.62 -18.69
C SER A 2 55.46 6.71 -19.28
N PRO A 3 54.21 6.41 -19.66
CA PRO A 3 53.29 7.43 -20.16
C PRO A 3 52.92 8.42 -19.05
N ASP A 4 52.83 9.68 -19.45
CA ASP A 4 52.50 10.84 -18.60
C ASP A 4 50.99 10.81 -18.27
N PRO A 5 50.57 10.72 -16.98
CA PRO A 5 49.17 10.54 -16.61
C PRO A 5 48.27 11.75 -16.90
N ASP A 6 48.84 12.91 -17.26
CA ASP A 6 48.10 14.17 -17.45
C ASP A 6 47.79 14.49 -18.92
N SER A 7 48.05 13.57 -19.86
CA SER A 7 47.66 13.79 -21.26
C SER A 7 46.14 13.64 -21.43
N PRO A 8 45.41 14.66 -21.90
CA PRO A 8 43.97 14.57 -22.12
C PRO A 8 43.68 13.47 -23.14
N LEU A 9 42.92 12.46 -22.72
CA LEU A 9 42.54 11.33 -23.56
C LEU A 9 41.79 11.84 -24.80
N GLY A 10 42.30 11.49 -25.98
CA GLY A 10 41.65 11.84 -27.23
C GLY A 10 40.29 11.13 -27.34
N PRO A 11 39.33 11.67 -28.13
CA PRO A 11 38.03 11.03 -28.36
C PRO A 11 38.15 9.59 -28.90
N GLU A 12 39.24 9.28 -29.60
CA GLU A 12 39.60 7.93 -30.08
C GLU A 12 40.00 6.97 -28.95
N ASP A 13 40.59 7.47 -27.86
CA ASP A 13 40.99 6.63 -26.72
C ASP A 13 39.79 6.27 -25.85
N ILE A 14 38.82 7.19 -25.75
CA ILE A 14 37.54 6.96 -25.05
C ILE A 14 36.72 5.90 -25.77
N SER A 15 36.59 5.97 -27.09
CA SER A 15 35.84 4.96 -27.87
C SER A 15 36.49 3.58 -27.79
N ARG A 16 37.82 3.53 -27.78
CA ARG A 16 38.59 2.28 -27.65
C ARG A 16 38.54 1.70 -26.22
N ALA A 17 38.45 2.56 -25.20
CA ALA A 17 38.23 2.14 -23.81
C ALA A 17 36.81 1.57 -23.63
N LEU A 18 35.79 2.26 -24.15
CA LEU A 18 34.40 1.80 -24.10
C LEU A 18 34.18 0.48 -24.84
N ALA A 19 34.82 0.28 -26.00
CA ALA A 19 34.75 -0.99 -26.72
C ALA A 19 35.36 -2.15 -25.92
N ARG A 20 36.50 -1.93 -25.24
CA ARG A 20 37.11 -2.95 -24.37
C ARG A 20 36.26 -3.24 -23.12
N GLU A 21 35.63 -2.23 -22.54
CA GLU A 21 34.72 -2.41 -21.40
C GLU A 21 33.48 -3.22 -21.81
N ALA A 22 32.93 -2.94 -23.00
CA ALA A 22 31.79 -3.68 -23.55
C ALA A 22 32.13 -5.14 -23.86
N ASP A 23 33.31 -5.41 -24.41
CA ASP A 23 33.79 -6.77 -24.66
C ASP A 23 34.13 -7.53 -23.36
N ALA A 24 34.63 -6.83 -22.34
CA ALA A 24 34.83 -7.41 -21.01
C ALA A 24 33.50 -7.68 -20.27
N GLY A 25 32.46 -6.93 -20.61
CA GLY A 25 31.08 -7.10 -20.13
C GLY A 25 30.25 -8.10 -20.94
N ALA A 26 30.82 -8.74 -21.97
CA ALA A 26 30.15 -9.78 -22.74
C ALA A 26 29.89 -11.03 -21.87
N GLY A 27 28.78 -10.94 -21.14
CA GLY A 27 28.02 -11.94 -20.40
C GLY A 27 28.71 -13.27 -20.13
N ARG A 28 29.10 -13.47 -18.87
CA ARG A 28 29.03 -14.81 -18.29
C ARG A 28 27.58 -15.29 -18.51
N PRO A 29 27.34 -16.41 -19.20
CA PRO A 29 25.98 -16.84 -19.52
C PRO A 29 25.21 -16.95 -18.21
N VAL A 30 24.16 -16.14 -18.08
CA VAL A 30 23.27 -16.19 -16.93
C VAL A 30 22.57 -17.53 -17.02
N ASP A 31 22.93 -18.45 -16.13
CA ASP A 31 22.27 -19.74 -16.00
C ASP A 31 20.86 -19.50 -15.44
N LEU A 32 19.92 -19.26 -16.36
CA LEU A 32 18.52 -19.05 -16.05
C LEU A 32 17.94 -20.24 -15.28
N ASP A 33 18.43 -21.46 -15.52
CA ASP A 33 17.99 -22.65 -14.79
C ASP A 33 18.45 -22.61 -13.33
N ALA A 34 19.66 -22.14 -13.04
CA ALA A 34 20.13 -21.93 -11.67
C ALA A 34 19.28 -20.87 -10.93
N VAL A 35 18.95 -19.75 -11.60
CA VAL A 35 18.10 -18.69 -11.03
C VAL A 35 16.68 -19.20 -10.77
N LEU A 36 16.07 -19.89 -11.73
CA LEU A 36 14.73 -20.46 -11.57
C LEU A 36 14.70 -21.55 -10.50
N ARG A 37 15.75 -22.39 -10.41
CA ARG A 37 15.88 -23.42 -9.37
C ARG A 37 16.04 -22.81 -7.98
N ALA A 38 16.84 -21.76 -7.84
CA ALA A 38 16.98 -21.01 -6.59
C ALA A 38 15.65 -20.36 -6.15
N SER A 39 14.94 -19.74 -7.09
CA SER A 39 13.62 -19.13 -6.86
C SER A 39 12.57 -20.16 -6.42
N ARG A 40 12.51 -21.32 -7.09
CA ARG A 40 11.59 -22.42 -6.71
C ARG A 40 11.92 -22.98 -5.31
N ALA A 41 13.20 -23.16 -4.98
CA ALA A 41 13.61 -23.64 -3.66
C ALA A 41 13.20 -22.66 -2.53
N GLN A 42 13.29 -21.35 -2.77
CA GLN A 42 12.86 -20.30 -1.84
C GLN A 42 11.35 -20.39 -1.54
N ARG A 43 10.50 -20.56 -2.57
CA ARG A 43 9.03 -20.68 -2.41
C ARG A 43 8.62 -21.90 -1.60
N HIS A 44 9.28 -23.04 -1.81
CA HIS A 44 8.98 -24.25 -1.03
C HIS A 44 9.31 -24.12 0.45
N ARG A 45 10.33 -23.32 0.83
CA ARG A 45 10.64 -23.04 2.24
C ARG A 45 9.54 -22.20 2.91
N ARG A 46 9.00 -21.18 2.23
CA ARG A 46 7.92 -20.34 2.77
C ARG A 46 6.63 -21.11 3.05
N ARG A 47 6.26 -22.07 2.17
CA ARG A 47 5.04 -22.87 2.35
C ARG A 47 5.08 -23.84 3.53
N ARG A 48 6.27 -24.25 3.99
CA ARG A 48 6.40 -25.14 5.15
C ARG A 48 6.37 -24.41 6.50
N ALA A 49 6.45 -23.08 6.52
CA ALA A 49 6.43 -22.31 7.77
C ALA A 49 5.01 -21.97 8.27
N VAL A 50 3.97 -22.13 7.44
CA VAL A 50 2.60 -21.65 7.76
C VAL A 50 1.68 -22.76 8.32
N VAL A 51 2.04 -24.04 8.22
CA VAL A 51 1.18 -25.17 8.69
C VAL A 51 1.53 -25.61 10.11
N GLY A 52 2.09 -24.72 10.93
CA GLY A 52 2.82 -25.10 12.13
C GLY A 52 2.38 -24.53 13.47
N VAL A 53 1.29 -23.75 13.60
CA VAL A 53 0.86 -23.25 14.93
C VAL A 53 -0.66 -23.01 14.99
N THR A 54 -1.47 -24.07 15.01
CA THR A 54 -2.83 -23.99 15.57
C THR A 54 -3.07 -25.24 16.41
N ALA A 55 -2.53 -25.23 17.62
CA ALA A 55 -2.90 -26.16 18.67
C ALA A 55 -3.18 -25.37 19.95
N SER A 56 -4.45 -25.46 20.38
CA SER A 56 -4.88 -25.42 21.79
C SER A 56 -5.10 -24.04 22.43
N VAL A 57 -6.34 -23.53 22.38
CA VAL A 57 -6.99 -22.95 23.57
C VAL A 57 -8.44 -23.42 23.62
N ALA A 58 -8.66 -24.52 24.34
CA ALA A 58 -9.96 -24.94 24.80
C ALA A 58 -10.07 -24.58 26.30
N GLY A 59 -11.16 -23.89 26.67
CA GLY A 59 -11.69 -23.86 28.03
C GLY A 59 -11.39 -22.60 28.85
N LEU A 60 -12.42 -21.79 29.07
CA LEU A 60 -13.05 -21.68 30.40
C LEU A 60 -14.30 -20.79 30.35
N LEU A 61 -15.44 -21.44 30.56
CA LEU A 61 -16.71 -20.82 30.96
C LEU A 61 -16.56 -20.28 32.40
N VAL A 62 -16.85 -19.00 32.62
CA VAL A 62 -17.22 -18.50 33.94
C VAL A 62 -18.55 -17.77 33.83
N VAL A 63 -19.56 -18.48 34.32
CA VAL A 63 -20.89 -17.99 34.67
C VAL A 63 -20.76 -17.15 35.94
N GLY A 64 -21.24 -15.90 35.90
CA GLY A 64 -21.29 -15.01 37.06
C GLY A 64 -22.47 -14.06 36.95
N ALA A 65 -23.62 -14.51 37.44
CA ALA A 65 -24.84 -13.75 37.59
C ALA A 65 -24.87 -12.99 38.94
N LEU A 66 -25.78 -11.99 39.02
CA LEU A 66 -26.34 -11.31 40.20
C LEU A 66 -25.48 -10.19 40.83
N ALA A 67 -25.98 -9.02 41.22
CA ALA A 67 -27.31 -8.39 41.17
C ALA A 67 -27.22 -6.93 41.73
N PHE A 68 -28.33 -6.19 41.56
CA PHE A 68 -28.81 -5.02 42.33
C PHE A 68 -28.37 -3.58 41.98
N GLY A 69 -29.39 -2.75 41.73
CA GLY A 69 -29.36 -1.29 41.69
C GLY A 69 -30.59 -0.72 40.96
N VAL A 70 -31.82 -1.04 41.38
CA VAL A 70 -32.73 -0.18 42.16
C VAL A 70 -32.69 1.32 41.80
N GLY A 71 -33.68 1.76 41.01
CA GLY A 71 -34.39 3.03 41.23
C GLY A 71 -34.13 4.18 40.27
N SER A 72 -35.04 4.43 39.32
CA SER A 72 -35.76 5.71 39.20
C SER A 72 -36.82 5.65 38.10
N LEU A 73 -37.98 6.19 38.41
CA LEU A 73 -39.25 6.16 37.69
C LEU A 73 -39.23 6.95 36.37
N GLY A 74 -39.87 6.40 35.33
CA GLY A 74 -40.20 7.13 34.10
C GLY A 74 -40.91 6.21 33.11
N GLY A 75 -42.25 6.28 33.07
CA GLY A 75 -43.10 5.34 32.35
C GLY A 75 -43.09 5.43 30.82
N GLY A 76 -43.40 4.31 30.19
CA GLY A 76 -43.61 4.15 28.75
C GLY A 76 -43.89 2.69 28.42
N VAL A 77 -45.13 2.25 28.65
CA VAL A 77 -45.68 0.90 28.45
C VAL A 77 -46.09 0.65 26.99
N SER A 78 -46.07 -0.65 26.62
CA SER A 78 -46.73 -1.39 25.52
C SER A 78 -45.80 -1.87 24.40
N THR A 79 -45.36 -3.14 24.40
CA THR A 79 -46.07 -4.42 24.07
C THR A 79 -46.65 -4.41 22.66
N THR A 80 -46.26 -5.30 21.75
CA THR A 80 -46.84 -6.65 21.66
C THR A 80 -45.85 -7.72 21.19
N ALA A 81 -45.85 -8.82 21.94
CA ALA A 81 -45.37 -10.13 21.54
C ALA A 81 -46.28 -10.77 20.48
N GLY A 82 -45.70 -11.60 19.63
CA GLY A 82 -46.41 -12.47 18.70
C GLY A 82 -45.52 -13.63 18.28
N SER A 83 -45.61 -14.72 19.05
CA SER A 83 -45.08 -16.04 18.70
C SER A 83 -45.60 -16.54 17.35
N SER A 84 -44.82 -17.37 16.66
CA SER A 84 -45.26 -18.68 16.17
C SER A 84 -44.08 -19.48 15.64
N ALA A 85 -43.97 -20.70 16.15
CA ALA A 85 -43.25 -21.80 15.52
C ALA A 85 -43.89 -22.14 14.17
N ASP A 86 -43.12 -22.63 13.20
CA ASP A 86 -43.48 -23.91 12.57
C ASP A 86 -42.33 -24.52 11.75
N SER A 87 -42.45 -25.83 11.63
CA SER A 87 -41.50 -26.82 11.13
C SER A 87 -41.50 -26.89 9.59
N ALA A 88 -40.40 -27.34 8.98
CA ALA A 88 -40.47 -28.16 7.77
C ALA A 88 -39.13 -28.88 7.48
N GLU A 89 -39.23 -30.21 7.52
CA GLU A 89 -38.32 -31.20 6.92
C GLU A 89 -38.27 -31.11 5.39
N SER A 90 -37.30 -31.86 4.83
CA SER A 90 -37.18 -32.35 3.44
C SER A 90 -36.30 -31.46 2.54
N ALA A 91 -35.40 -31.97 1.70
CA ALA A 91 -35.29 -33.31 1.14
C ALA A 91 -33.83 -33.62 0.77
N SER A 92 -33.48 -34.89 0.89
CA SER A 92 -32.34 -35.53 0.27
C SER A 92 -32.37 -35.38 -1.25
N GLU A 93 -31.22 -35.07 -1.86
CA GLU A 93 -31.01 -35.26 -3.30
C GLU A 93 -29.82 -36.20 -3.55
N PRO A 94 -29.89 -36.98 -4.64
CA PRO A 94 -29.25 -38.29 -4.73
C PRO A 94 -27.77 -38.26 -5.12
N ALA A 95 -27.07 -39.29 -4.63
CA ALA A 95 -25.81 -39.75 -5.17
C ALA A 95 -25.97 -40.08 -6.66
N SER A 96 -25.21 -39.36 -7.49
CA SER A 96 -24.95 -39.78 -8.87
C SER A 96 -23.67 -40.60 -8.86
N GLU A 97 -23.84 -41.92 -8.98
CA GLU A 97 -22.79 -42.86 -9.35
C GLU A 97 -22.49 -42.67 -10.84
N ASP A 98 -21.35 -42.05 -11.17
CA ASP A 98 -20.78 -42.13 -12.51
C ASP A 98 -19.53 -43.02 -12.46
N ALA A 99 -19.73 -44.28 -12.80
CA ALA A 99 -18.69 -45.27 -13.00
C ALA A 99 -18.16 -45.15 -14.44
N GLY A 100 -17.22 -44.21 -14.63
CA GLY A 100 -16.50 -43.99 -15.88
C GLY A 100 -15.02 -44.41 -15.79
N THR A 101 -14.77 -45.69 -16.03
CA THR A 101 -13.46 -46.34 -16.20
C THR A 101 -12.51 -45.56 -17.15
N GLY A 102 -11.32 -45.18 -16.68
CA GLY A 102 -10.31 -44.55 -17.54
C GLY A 102 -9.02 -44.12 -16.83
N HIS A 103 -8.41 -45.00 -16.02
CA HIS A 103 -7.08 -44.75 -15.43
C HIS A 103 -5.98 -44.84 -16.50
N GLY A 104 -5.61 -43.70 -17.07
CA GLY A 104 -4.28 -43.43 -17.58
C GLY A 104 -3.74 -42.17 -16.90
N PRO A 105 -2.46 -42.10 -16.47
CA PRO A 105 -1.88 -40.87 -15.97
C PRO A 105 -1.71 -39.92 -17.15
N ALA A 106 -2.77 -39.19 -17.50
CA ALA A 106 -2.65 -38.02 -18.33
C ALA A 106 -1.82 -37.01 -17.54
N PHE A 107 -0.53 -36.97 -17.85
CA PHE A 107 0.30 -35.81 -17.59
C PHE A 107 -0.41 -34.62 -18.25
N VAL A 108 -1.21 -33.90 -17.47
CA VAL A 108 -1.63 -32.56 -17.83
C VAL A 108 -0.35 -31.74 -17.81
N ALA A 109 0.24 -31.55 -18.99
CA ALA A 109 1.30 -30.58 -19.16
C ALA A 109 0.78 -29.25 -18.58
N PRO A 110 1.55 -28.56 -17.73
CA PRO A 110 1.20 -27.20 -17.32
C PRO A 110 0.94 -26.42 -18.60
N GLN A 111 -0.27 -25.92 -18.78
CA GLN A 111 -0.50 -25.00 -19.88
C GLN A 111 0.31 -23.75 -19.54
N ASP A 112 1.39 -23.53 -20.28
CA ASP A 112 2.19 -22.30 -20.32
C ASP A 112 1.35 -21.17 -20.97
N GLY A 113 0.11 -21.00 -20.52
CA GLY A 113 -0.73 -19.87 -20.82
C GLY A 113 -0.65 -18.93 -19.64
N GLU A 114 0.19 -17.90 -19.75
CA GLU A 114 0.14 -16.60 -19.06
C GLU A 114 -0.72 -16.52 -17.79
N GLN A 115 -0.46 -17.39 -16.81
CA GLN A 115 -1.09 -17.38 -15.49
C GLN A 115 -0.19 -16.69 -14.46
N PHE A 116 0.86 -16.00 -14.93
CA PHE A 116 1.21 -14.74 -14.29
C PHE A 116 0.10 -13.81 -14.73
N GLY A 117 -0.99 -13.78 -13.97
CA GLY A 117 -1.94 -12.70 -14.09
C GLY A 117 -1.17 -11.40 -14.12
N THR A 118 -1.74 -10.39 -14.75
CA THR A 118 -1.43 -9.01 -14.45
C THR A 118 -1.78 -8.72 -12.98
N ASP A 119 -1.21 -9.48 -12.03
CA ASP A 119 -0.76 -9.02 -10.73
C ASP A 119 0.30 -7.96 -11.02
N GLY A 120 -0.13 -6.88 -11.70
CA GLY A 120 0.55 -5.62 -11.65
C GLY A 120 0.73 -5.39 -10.18
N LEU A 121 1.98 -5.40 -9.72
CA LEU A 121 2.29 -4.97 -8.37
C LEU A 121 1.56 -3.65 -8.22
N VAL A 122 0.47 -3.65 -7.45
CA VAL A 122 -0.29 -2.46 -7.14
C VAL A 122 0.71 -1.58 -6.42
N VAL A 123 1.29 -0.64 -7.15
CA VAL A 123 2.30 0.27 -6.64
C VAL A 123 1.56 1.07 -5.60
N GLY A 124 1.78 0.77 -4.32
CA GLY A 124 1.11 1.49 -3.24
C GLY A 124 1.41 2.99 -3.31
N PRO A 125 0.57 3.85 -2.70
CA PRO A 125 0.80 5.29 -2.69
C PRO A 125 2.18 5.65 -2.13
N ASP A 126 2.70 4.82 -1.22
CA ASP A 126 4.01 4.98 -0.57
C ASP A 126 5.19 4.78 -1.53
N ALA A 127 4.99 4.11 -2.66
CA ALA A 127 6.02 3.87 -3.66
C ALA A 127 6.19 5.03 -4.67
N LEU A 128 5.30 6.04 -4.63
CA LEU A 128 5.43 7.24 -5.47
C LEU A 128 6.53 8.18 -4.98
N ASN A 129 6.74 8.27 -3.66
CA ASN A 129 7.68 9.20 -3.04
C ASN A 129 8.74 8.42 -2.25
N ARG A 130 9.73 7.89 -2.96
CA ARG A 130 10.83 7.13 -2.35
C ARG A 130 11.85 8.02 -1.68
N CYS A 131 12.50 7.52 -0.63
CA CYS A 131 13.54 8.24 0.11
C CYS A 131 14.67 8.72 -0.81
N GLY A 132 14.96 10.02 -0.76
CA GLY A 132 15.97 10.68 -1.60
C GLY A 132 15.56 10.90 -3.07
N GLY A 133 14.36 10.47 -3.46
CA GLY A 133 13.78 10.72 -4.79
C GLY A 133 12.99 12.02 -4.86
N PRO A 134 12.63 12.48 -6.06
CA PRO A 134 11.75 13.64 -6.23
C PRO A 134 10.34 13.33 -5.70
N VAL A 135 9.66 14.36 -5.18
CA VAL A 135 8.24 14.27 -4.84
C VAL A 135 7.40 14.18 -6.12
N ALA A 136 6.39 13.31 -6.11
CA ALA A 136 5.44 13.17 -7.20
C ALA A 136 4.72 14.50 -7.47
N PRO A 137 4.52 14.88 -8.74
CA PRO A 137 3.83 16.11 -9.07
C PRO A 137 2.37 16.05 -8.64
N ALA A 138 1.82 17.18 -8.22
CA ALA A 138 0.40 17.29 -7.88
C ALA A 138 -0.49 16.90 -9.07
N THR A 139 -1.55 16.13 -8.80
CA THR A 139 -2.56 15.79 -9.79
C THR A 139 -3.25 17.05 -10.27
N ARG A 140 -3.35 17.26 -11.58
CA ARG A 140 -4.08 18.40 -12.14
C ARG A 140 -5.55 18.05 -12.26
N ALA A 141 -6.42 19.05 -12.15
CA ALA A 141 -7.85 18.89 -12.44
C ALA A 141 -8.13 18.46 -13.89
N SER A 142 -7.16 18.60 -14.80
CA SER A 142 -7.24 18.06 -16.17
C SER A 142 -7.09 16.54 -16.24
N ASP A 143 -6.48 15.93 -15.21
CA ASP A 143 -6.10 14.52 -15.20
C ASP A 143 -7.23 13.65 -14.60
N GLY A 144 -8.16 14.27 -13.88
CA GLY A 144 -9.32 13.63 -13.29
C GLY A 144 -10.20 14.61 -12.49
N PRO A 145 -11.42 14.19 -12.09
CA PRO A 145 -12.36 15.05 -11.38
C PRO A 145 -11.95 15.34 -9.93
N LEU A 146 -11.06 14.54 -9.35
CA LEU A 146 -10.64 14.65 -7.95
C LEU A 146 -9.35 15.47 -7.80
N THR A 147 -9.32 16.31 -6.77
CA THR A 147 -8.12 17.02 -6.32
C THR A 147 -7.92 16.83 -4.82
N ALA A 148 -6.67 16.75 -4.37
CA ALA A 148 -6.31 16.67 -2.95
C ALA A 148 -5.60 17.95 -2.48
N ALA A 149 -5.83 18.33 -1.22
CA ALA A 149 -5.15 19.45 -0.58
C ALA A 149 -4.84 19.13 0.89
N VAL A 150 -3.60 19.35 1.32
CA VAL A 150 -3.25 19.36 2.75
C VAL A 150 -3.72 20.69 3.34
N LEU A 151 -4.50 20.64 4.42
CA LEU A 151 -5.06 21.84 5.03
C LEU A 151 -4.06 22.48 6.00
N THR A 152 -3.77 23.78 5.81
CA THR A 152 -2.95 24.62 6.69
C THR A 152 -3.83 25.44 7.65
N PRO A 153 -3.30 25.92 8.80
CA PRO A 153 -1.93 25.79 9.29
C PRO A 153 -1.64 24.44 9.95
N ILE A 154 -0.37 24.05 9.90
CA ILE A 154 0.17 22.94 10.67
C ILE A 154 1.04 23.57 11.77
N ASP A 155 0.78 23.22 13.02
CA ASP A 155 1.63 23.66 14.12
C ASP A 155 3.06 23.12 13.90
N PRO A 156 4.11 23.88 14.25
CA PRO A 156 5.46 23.38 14.10
C PRO A 156 5.68 22.11 14.92
N VAL A 157 6.42 21.16 14.36
CA VAL A 157 6.67 19.83 14.96
C VAL A 157 8.11 19.74 15.45
N ALA A 158 8.34 19.08 16.59
CA ALA A 158 9.71 18.92 17.09
C ALA A 158 10.48 17.85 16.29
N PRO A 159 11.81 17.94 16.19
CA PRO A 159 12.65 16.91 15.59
C PRO A 159 12.33 15.50 16.12
N GLY A 160 12.01 14.56 15.21
CA GLY A 160 11.70 13.16 15.55
C GLY A 160 10.28 12.90 16.07
N GLU A 161 9.47 13.93 16.29
CA GLU A 161 8.07 13.76 16.71
C GLU A 161 7.14 13.42 15.53
N GLN A 162 5.96 12.90 15.87
CA GLN A 162 4.89 12.67 14.92
C GLN A 162 3.99 13.90 14.80
N GLY A 163 3.60 14.22 13.57
CA GLY A 163 2.59 15.22 13.27
C GLY A 163 1.38 14.58 12.62
N VAL A 164 0.25 15.28 12.68
CA VAL A 164 -0.99 14.85 12.05
C VAL A 164 -1.59 16.00 11.25
N VAL A 165 -2.00 15.72 10.02
CA VAL A 165 -2.59 16.70 9.10
C VAL A 165 -3.96 16.23 8.62
N ARG A 166 -4.80 17.19 8.22
CA ARG A 166 -6.02 16.92 7.48
C ARG A 166 -5.79 17.07 5.99
N VAL A 167 -6.27 16.10 5.22
CA VAL A 167 -6.22 16.09 3.77
C VAL A 167 -7.64 16.16 3.24
N ARG A 168 -7.94 17.17 2.44
CA ARG A 168 -9.23 17.32 1.78
C ARG A 168 -9.18 16.77 0.38
N VAL A 169 -10.08 15.86 0.04
CA VAL A 169 -10.29 15.36 -1.32
C VAL A 169 -11.59 15.95 -1.84
N SER A 170 -11.52 16.73 -2.92
CA SER A 170 -12.68 17.44 -3.48
C SER A 170 -12.97 16.97 -4.90
N ASN A 171 -14.25 16.86 -5.24
CA ASN A 171 -14.70 16.69 -6.61
C ASN A 171 -14.81 18.05 -7.30
N THR A 172 -13.85 18.35 -8.16
CA THR A 172 -13.79 19.56 -8.99
C THR A 172 -14.40 19.38 -10.37
N GLY A 173 -14.84 18.17 -10.70
CA GLY A 173 -15.53 17.84 -11.93
C GLY A 173 -16.99 18.30 -11.95
N THR A 174 -17.70 17.93 -13.03
CA THR A 174 -19.10 18.28 -13.26
C THR A 174 -20.08 17.13 -13.03
N ALA A 175 -19.57 15.91 -12.78
CA ALA A 175 -20.35 14.72 -12.51
C ALA A 175 -20.10 14.22 -11.07
N VAL A 176 -21.04 13.44 -10.53
CA VAL A 176 -20.85 12.74 -9.25
C VAL A 176 -19.71 11.73 -9.40
N VAL A 177 -18.83 11.66 -8.40
CA VAL A 177 -17.75 10.67 -8.32
C VAL A 177 -18.11 9.65 -7.25
N GLU A 178 -18.17 8.38 -7.63
CA GLU A 178 -18.46 7.25 -6.73
C GLU A 178 -17.26 6.30 -6.66
N GLY A 179 -16.90 5.93 -5.45
CA GLY A 179 -15.81 4.98 -5.23
C GLY A 179 -15.46 4.84 -3.76
N SER A 180 -14.19 4.57 -3.50
CA SER A 180 -13.63 4.49 -2.16
C SER A 180 -12.26 5.15 -2.13
N VAL A 181 -11.94 5.81 -1.01
CA VAL A 181 -10.60 6.33 -0.74
C VAL A 181 -9.99 5.57 0.43
N ARG A 182 -8.67 5.45 0.50
CA ARG A 182 -8.03 4.98 1.75
C ARG A 182 -8.31 5.95 2.88
N GLU A 183 -8.62 5.41 4.05
CA GLU A 183 -8.91 6.20 5.25
C GLU A 183 -7.70 7.04 5.69
N GLU A 184 -6.50 6.45 5.61
CA GLU A 184 -5.24 7.11 5.90
C GLU A 184 -4.49 7.47 4.60
N PRO A 185 -4.37 8.75 4.25
CA PRO A 185 -3.57 9.19 3.12
C PRO A 185 -2.07 9.06 3.44
N SER A 186 -1.26 8.79 2.43
CA SER A 186 0.19 8.75 2.57
C SER A 186 0.74 10.17 2.59
N ILE A 187 1.35 10.59 3.69
CA ILE A 187 1.94 11.93 3.85
C ILE A 187 3.43 11.87 3.58
N THR A 188 3.96 12.74 2.73
CA THR A 188 5.38 12.82 2.42
C THR A 188 5.95 14.12 2.97
N VAL A 189 7.12 14.04 3.62
CA VAL A 189 7.92 15.22 3.98
C VAL A 189 9.02 15.38 2.94
N SER A 190 9.21 16.59 2.44
CA SER A 190 10.27 16.91 1.50
C SER A 190 11.10 18.12 1.89
N ASP A 191 12.35 18.11 1.44
CA ASP A 191 13.27 19.24 1.47
C ASP A 191 13.59 19.63 0.02
N ALA A 192 13.20 20.84 -0.38
CA ALA A 192 13.35 21.37 -1.73
C ALA A 192 12.90 20.38 -2.83
N GLY A 193 11.70 19.80 -2.69
CA GLY A 193 11.14 18.81 -3.63
C GLY A 193 11.79 17.43 -3.60
N THR A 194 12.72 17.15 -2.69
CA THR A 194 13.31 15.82 -2.47
C THR A 194 12.66 15.17 -1.25
N THR A 195 12.18 13.94 -1.39
CA THR A 195 11.57 13.19 -0.30
C THR A 195 12.60 12.89 0.79
N VAL A 196 12.35 13.40 1.99
CA VAL A 196 13.15 13.11 3.20
C VAL A 196 12.40 12.20 4.15
N TRP A 197 11.09 11.99 3.98
CA TRP A 197 10.33 11.01 4.74
C TRP A 197 9.05 10.62 3.99
N HIS A 198 8.66 9.35 4.11
CA HIS A 198 7.35 8.85 3.74
C HIS A 198 6.93 7.76 4.75
N PRO A 199 5.64 7.42 4.89
CA PRO A 199 5.24 6.28 5.69
C PRO A 199 5.79 4.99 5.07
N ALA A 200 6.14 4.02 5.92
CA ALA A 200 6.35 2.66 5.45
C ALA A 200 5.03 2.13 4.89
N ALA A 201 5.10 1.30 3.84
CA ALA A 201 3.91 0.73 3.22
C ALA A 201 3.03 0.03 4.27
N SER A 202 1.95 0.70 4.67
CA SER A 202 0.95 0.13 5.54
C SER A 202 -0.14 -0.44 4.64
N ILE A 203 -0.37 -1.75 4.76
CA ILE A 203 -1.62 -2.35 4.26
C ILE A 203 -2.67 -2.04 5.33
N GLY A 204 -2.99 -0.75 5.48
CA GLY A 204 -4.15 -0.35 6.26
C GLY A 204 -5.39 -0.72 5.45
N ASP A 205 -6.21 -1.62 5.99
CA ASP A 205 -7.40 -2.16 5.32
C ASP A 205 -8.60 -1.18 5.32
N GLY A 206 -8.43 0.00 5.92
CA GLY A 206 -9.48 1.03 5.99
C GLY A 206 -9.70 1.72 4.66
N VAL A 207 -10.89 1.51 4.08
CA VAL A 207 -11.41 2.30 2.96
C VAL A 207 -12.68 3.03 3.37
N VAL A 208 -12.81 4.27 2.94
CA VAL A 208 -13.99 5.11 3.15
C VAL A 208 -14.76 5.17 1.84
N PRO A 209 -16.00 4.62 1.78
CA PRO A 209 -16.84 4.78 0.60
C PRO A 209 -17.20 6.25 0.43
N VAL A 210 -17.12 6.75 -0.79
CA VAL A 210 -17.41 8.15 -1.13
C VAL A 210 -18.36 8.24 -2.31
N GLN A 211 -19.29 9.17 -2.20
CA GLN A 211 -20.13 9.67 -3.29
C GLN A 211 -20.07 11.18 -3.21
N LEU A 212 -19.22 11.79 -4.04
CA LEU A 212 -18.96 13.23 -4.00
C LEU A 212 -19.67 13.89 -5.18
N ALA A 213 -20.68 14.70 -4.92
CA ALA A 213 -21.26 15.58 -5.94
C ALA A 213 -20.26 16.69 -6.36
N PRO A 214 -20.50 17.39 -7.48
CA PRO A 214 -19.67 18.53 -7.88
C PRO A 214 -19.52 19.56 -6.76
N GLY A 215 -18.28 19.84 -6.36
CA GLY A 215 -17.94 20.75 -5.26
C GLY A 215 -17.96 20.13 -3.86
N GLU A 216 -18.42 18.89 -3.71
CA GLU A 216 -18.35 18.16 -2.44
C GLU A 216 -16.94 17.62 -2.18
N HIS A 217 -16.69 17.33 -0.90
CA HIS A 217 -15.39 16.87 -0.43
C HIS A 217 -15.53 15.91 0.74
N VAL A 218 -14.48 15.13 0.94
CA VAL A 218 -14.23 14.34 2.15
C VAL A 218 -12.93 14.82 2.79
N ASP A 219 -12.92 14.91 4.12
CA ASP A 219 -11.72 15.21 4.90
C ASP A 219 -11.19 13.92 5.53
N LEU A 220 -9.90 13.65 5.29
CA LEU A 220 -9.15 12.49 5.77
C LEU A 220 -8.06 12.96 6.74
N GLN A 221 -7.56 12.07 7.59
CA GLN A 221 -6.49 12.37 8.54
C GLN A 221 -5.25 11.53 8.21
N GLY A 222 -4.11 12.20 7.99
CA GLY A 222 -2.83 11.56 7.69
C GLY A 222 -1.78 11.87 8.73
N GLY A 223 -0.98 10.88 9.11
CA GLY A 223 0.15 11.04 10.02
C GLY A 223 1.48 11.19 9.28
N PHE A 224 2.41 11.92 9.88
CA PHE A 224 3.81 11.96 9.44
C PHE A 224 4.78 11.93 10.62
N ALA A 225 6.06 11.66 10.36
CA ALA A 225 7.12 11.83 11.35
C ALA A 225 8.16 12.84 10.87
N ALA A 226 8.65 13.68 11.79
CA ALA A 226 9.74 14.61 11.55
C ALA A 226 11.11 13.89 11.60
N ALA A 227 11.28 12.86 10.78
CA ALA A 227 12.49 12.04 10.66
C ALA A 227 13.02 12.09 9.22
N SER A 228 14.31 11.82 9.01
CA SER A 228 14.93 11.78 7.69
C SER A 228 15.29 10.36 7.28
N CYS A 229 14.94 9.98 6.06
CA CYS A 229 15.39 8.77 5.40
C CYS A 229 16.23 9.10 4.16
N THR A 230 17.09 8.15 3.80
CA THR A 230 17.86 8.13 2.56
C THR A 230 17.47 6.91 1.74
N ALA A 231 17.90 6.85 0.47
CA ALA A 231 17.70 5.66 -0.36
C ALA A 231 18.31 4.37 0.25
N ALA A 232 19.29 4.49 1.16
CA ALA A 232 19.87 3.33 1.86
C ALA A 232 18.97 2.80 2.99
N ASP A 233 18.11 3.65 3.54
CA ASP A 233 17.18 3.31 4.61
C ASP A 233 15.88 2.65 4.09
N GLU A 234 15.63 2.74 2.79
CA GLU A 234 14.50 2.13 2.11
C GLU A 234 14.92 0.85 1.36
N GLN A 235 14.32 -0.28 1.70
CA GLN A 235 14.53 -1.56 1.01
C GLN A 235 13.18 -2.18 0.67
N ASP A 236 12.97 -2.47 -0.62
CA ASP A 236 11.72 -3.05 -1.13
C ASP A 236 10.46 -2.27 -0.72
N GLY A 237 10.54 -0.93 -0.64
CA GLY A 237 9.44 -0.05 -0.23
C GLY A 237 9.15 -0.03 1.27
N THR A 238 10.00 -0.68 2.07
CA THR A 238 9.96 -0.63 3.53
C THR A 238 11.07 0.28 4.04
N ILE A 239 10.75 1.19 4.95
CA ILE A 239 11.73 2.07 5.59
C ILE A 239 12.19 1.47 6.92
N ALA A 240 13.47 1.69 7.28
CA ALA A 240 13.99 1.35 8.59
C ALA A 240 13.14 1.93 9.74
N ALA A 241 12.91 1.14 10.78
CA ALA A 241 12.06 1.54 11.91
C ALA A 241 12.65 2.69 12.74
N ALA A 242 13.97 2.87 12.72
CA ALA A 242 14.67 3.91 13.45
C ALA A 242 15.38 4.84 12.46
N LEU A 243 14.72 5.96 12.18
CA LEU A 243 15.27 7.02 11.34
C LEU A 243 15.85 8.15 12.21
N PRO A 244 16.93 8.81 11.79
CA PRO A 244 17.41 10.02 12.45
C PRO A 244 16.34 11.13 12.40
N PRO A 245 16.26 11.99 13.43
CA PRO A 245 15.34 13.12 13.43
C PRO A 245 15.74 14.15 12.35
N LEU A 246 14.76 14.87 11.79
CA LEU A 246 15.03 16.02 10.91
C LEU A 246 15.74 17.12 11.69
N ALA A 247 16.62 17.85 11.00
CA ALA A 247 17.16 19.09 11.55
C ALA A 247 16.04 20.14 11.68
N PRO A 248 16.12 21.07 12.65
CA PRO A 248 15.22 22.22 12.67
C PRO A 248 15.32 23.02 11.36
N GLY A 249 14.19 23.37 10.75
CA GLY A 249 14.17 23.98 9.43
C GLY A 249 12.80 24.10 8.78
N ALA A 250 12.80 24.61 7.55
CA ALA A 250 11.63 24.66 6.68
C ALA A 250 11.62 23.43 5.78
N TYR A 251 10.46 22.79 5.70
CA TYR A 251 10.19 21.61 4.89
C TYR A 251 8.86 21.79 4.16
N GLU A 252 8.50 20.80 3.37
CA GLU A 252 7.24 20.74 2.66
C GLU A 252 6.52 19.43 2.98
N LEU A 253 5.19 19.46 2.98
CA LEU A 253 4.34 18.27 3.03
C LEU A 253 3.55 18.13 1.74
N SER A 254 3.42 16.90 1.26
CA SER A 254 2.41 16.53 0.26
C SER A 254 1.64 15.29 0.73
N ALA A 255 0.48 15.07 0.15
CA ALA A 255 -0.35 13.91 0.42
C ALA A 255 -0.64 13.15 -0.87
N VAL A 256 -0.64 11.82 -0.78
CA VAL A 256 -1.10 10.91 -1.82
C VAL A 256 -2.31 10.16 -1.31
N VAL A 257 -3.42 10.29 -2.02
CA VAL A 257 -4.67 9.55 -1.74
C VAL A 257 -4.87 8.51 -2.83
N SER A 258 -5.07 7.25 -2.42
CA SER A 258 -5.52 6.21 -3.34
C SER A 258 -7.04 6.25 -3.45
N PHE A 259 -7.55 6.34 -4.68
CA PHE A 259 -8.97 6.29 -5.02
C PHE A 259 -9.26 5.09 -5.91
N ILE A 260 -10.29 4.33 -5.56
CA ILE A 260 -10.76 3.15 -6.31
C ILE A 260 -12.19 3.44 -6.75
N ALA A 261 -12.44 3.49 -8.06
CA ALA A 261 -13.77 3.74 -8.59
C ALA A 261 -14.71 2.53 -8.35
N SER A 262 -16.00 2.79 -8.15
CA SER A 262 -17.01 1.73 -7.91
C SER A 262 -17.15 0.71 -9.04
N ALA A 263 -16.69 1.05 -10.26
CA ALA A 263 -16.71 0.16 -11.42
C ALA A 263 -15.70 -1.01 -11.32
N GLY A 264 -14.86 -1.04 -10.27
CA GLY A 264 -13.83 -2.07 -10.09
C GLY A 264 -12.54 -1.78 -10.88
N ASP A 265 -12.29 -0.51 -11.20
CA ASP A 265 -11.09 -0.07 -11.91
C ASP A 265 -9.84 -0.13 -11.02
N ASP A 266 -8.67 -0.02 -11.65
CA ASP A 266 -7.38 0.13 -10.97
C ASP A 266 -7.36 1.37 -10.06
N ALA A 267 -6.64 1.26 -8.94
CA ALA A 267 -6.44 2.38 -8.04
C ALA A 267 -5.75 3.55 -8.76
N THR A 268 -6.34 4.74 -8.64
CA THR A 268 -5.77 6.01 -9.14
C THR A 268 -5.24 6.83 -7.97
N PHE A 269 -4.11 7.51 -8.15
CA PHE A 269 -3.53 8.38 -7.13
C PHE A 269 -3.90 9.84 -7.34
N VAL A 270 -4.41 10.47 -6.28
CA VAL A 270 -4.66 11.91 -6.20
C VAL A 270 -3.59 12.52 -5.31
N VAL A 271 -2.66 13.26 -5.93
CA VAL A 271 -1.50 13.87 -5.26
C VAL A 271 -1.78 15.35 -5.01
N SER A 272 -1.60 15.81 -3.78
CA SER A 272 -1.77 17.21 -3.43
C SER A 272 -0.58 18.08 -3.86
N PRO A 273 -0.79 19.40 -4.02
CA PRO A 273 0.32 20.36 -3.96
C PRO A 273 1.09 20.28 -2.64
N THR A 274 2.33 20.76 -2.63
CA THR A 274 3.12 20.87 -1.41
C THR A 274 2.64 22.05 -0.56
N VAL A 275 2.71 21.90 0.77
CA VAL A 275 2.44 22.95 1.75
C VAL A 275 3.62 23.10 2.72
N PRO A 276 3.91 24.30 3.24
CA PRO A 276 5.05 24.48 4.14
C PRO A 276 4.86 23.78 5.49
N LEU A 277 5.94 23.21 6.01
CA LEU A 277 6.09 22.63 7.34
C LEU A 277 7.30 23.28 8.03
N THR A 278 7.20 23.54 9.34
CA THR A 278 8.33 23.98 10.16
C THR A 278 8.66 22.94 11.20
N VAL A 279 9.94 22.54 11.27
CA VAL A 279 10.49 21.68 12.32
C VAL A 279 11.28 22.58 13.29
N ARG A 280 10.97 22.57 14.59
CA ARG A 280 11.63 23.44 15.59
C ARG A 280 11.80 22.81 16.96
#